data_AF-V4A5E6-F1
#
_entry.id   AF-V4A5E6-F1
#
_cell.length_a   1.000
_cell.length_b   1.000
_cell.length_c   1.000
_cell.angle_alpha   90.00
_cell.angle_beta   90.00
_cell.angle_gamma   90.00
#
_symmetry.space_group_name_H-M   'P 1'
#
loop_
_entity.id
_entity.type
_entity.pdbx_description
1 polymer ?
#
loop_
_entity_poly.entity_id
_entity_poly.type
_entity_poly.pdbx_seq_one_letter_code
_entity_poly.pdbx_strand_id
1 'polypeptide(L)'
;GGHIQGAINIYTEQGIQTFMESRLHFTKNDILIFHCEFSSHRGPKLMRFLRSMDRKQNSHRYPELNFPEIYLLDGGYKAFYQHNKVQCNPQAYLPMLHEDHSKDLRHFRVRSKSWTAGEKRTRSRRVIRSPY
;
A
#
# COMPACT_ATOMS: atom_id res chain seq x y z
N GLY A 1 -1.57 -3.60 -17.12
CA GLY A 1 -2.05 -2.64 -18.11
C GLY A 1 -3.20 -1.84 -17.54
N GLY A 2 -3.06 -0.51 -17.60
CA GLY A 2 -4.03 0.49 -17.12
C GLY A 2 -3.81 0.99 -15.70
N HIS A 3 -3.89 2.30 -15.52
CA HIS A 3 -3.91 3.00 -14.24
C HIS A 3 -4.79 4.26 -14.35
N ILE A 4 -5.21 4.82 -13.22
CA ILE A 4 -5.90 6.12 -13.18
C ILE A 4 -4.91 7.19 -13.67
N GLN A 5 -5.36 8.11 -14.51
CA GLN A 5 -4.53 9.21 -14.99
C GLN A 5 -3.91 9.99 -13.82
N GLY A 6 -2.60 10.24 -13.90
CA GLY A 6 -1.85 10.93 -12.83
C GLY A 6 -1.50 10.05 -11.62
N ALA A 7 -1.95 8.79 -11.56
CA ALA A 7 -1.57 7.90 -10.46
C ALA A 7 -0.09 7.51 -10.53
N ILE A 8 0.59 7.58 -9.37
CA ILE A 8 1.99 7.21 -9.22
C ILE A 8 2.07 5.76 -8.71
N ASN A 9 2.84 4.91 -9.38
CA ASN A 9 2.98 3.51 -8.99
C ASN A 9 4.02 3.32 -7.88
N ILE A 10 3.56 3.34 -6.63
CA ILE A 10 4.36 2.96 -5.45
C ILE A 10 3.80 1.67 -4.87
N TYR A 11 4.57 0.58 -4.98
CA TYR A 11 4.12 -0.76 -4.57
C TYR A 11 4.99 -1.41 -3.48
N THR A 12 5.99 -0.70 -2.95
CA THR A 12 6.87 -1.18 -1.88
C THR A 12 6.90 -0.20 -0.70
N GLU A 13 7.21 -0.73 0.48
CA GLU A 13 7.43 0.08 1.69
C GLU A 13 8.61 1.04 1.51
N GLN A 14 9.70 0.60 0.86
CA GLN A 14 10.84 1.46 0.53
C GLN A 14 10.43 2.61 -0.41
N GLY A 15 9.57 2.36 -1.38
CA GLY A 15 9.06 3.41 -2.26
C GLY A 15 8.26 4.47 -1.50
N ILE A 16 7.49 4.07 -0.47
CA ILE A 16 6.83 5.01 0.43
C ILE A 16 7.86 5.82 1.22
N GLN A 17 8.93 5.20 1.73
CA GLN A 17 10.00 5.92 2.43
C GLN A 17 10.61 7.01 1.55
N THR A 18 11.03 6.65 0.34
CA THR A 18 11.60 7.59 -0.62
C THR A 18 10.61 8.72 -0.97
N PHE A 19 9.33 8.39 -1.16
CA PHE A 19 8.27 9.38 -1.38
C PHE A 19 8.12 10.35 -0.21
N MET A 20 8.18 9.84 1.03
CA MET A 20 8.10 10.68 2.24
C MET A 20 9.35 11.54 2.44
N GLU A 21 10.51 11.14 1.93
CA GLU A 21 11.77 11.89 2.01
C GLU A 21 11.86 12.98 0.96
N SER A 22 11.30 12.76 -0.24
CA SER A 22 11.27 13.73 -1.34
C SER A 22 10.30 14.90 -1.11
N ARG A 23 10.12 15.34 0.15
CA ARG A 23 9.17 16.36 0.66
C ARG A 23 9.04 17.67 -0.14
N LEU A 24 9.89 17.90 -1.14
CA LEU A 24 9.97 19.10 -1.96
C LEU A 24 8.68 19.48 -2.69
N HIS A 25 7.68 18.59 -2.75
CA HIS A 25 6.46 18.80 -3.54
C HIS A 25 5.16 18.70 -2.75
N PHE A 26 5.17 18.44 -1.44
CA PHE A 26 3.94 18.22 -0.68
C PHE A 26 3.77 19.18 0.51
N THR A 27 2.59 19.77 0.59
CA THR A 27 2.12 20.62 1.69
C THR A 27 1.16 19.84 2.60
N LYS A 28 0.86 20.39 3.78
CA LYS A 28 -0.12 19.80 4.71
C LYS A 28 -1.56 19.74 4.12
N ASN A 29 -1.82 20.45 3.02
CA ASN A 29 -3.13 20.50 2.37
C ASN A 29 -3.31 19.43 1.28
N ASP A 30 -2.25 18.66 0.97
CA ASP A 30 -2.33 17.66 -0.08
C ASP A 30 -3.00 16.39 0.40
N ILE A 31 -3.84 15.84 -0.47
CA ILE A 31 -4.60 14.62 -0.21
C ILE A 31 -3.93 13.44 -0.90
N LEU A 32 -3.63 12.39 -0.14
CA LEU A 32 -3.11 11.14 -0.70
C LEU A 32 -4.22 10.10 -0.84
N ILE A 33 -4.43 9.60 -2.05
CA ILE A 33 -5.38 8.52 -2.33
C ILE A 33 -4.60 7.24 -2.61
N PHE A 34 -4.80 6.23 -1.77
CA PHE A 34 -4.25 4.90 -1.94
C PHE A 34 -5.26 4.00 -2.66
N HIS A 35 -4.77 3.12 -3.53
CA HIS A 35 -5.57 2.05 -4.08
C HIS A 35 -4.71 0.86 -4.48
N CYS A 36 -5.34 -0.28 -4.75
CA CYS A 36 -4.72 -1.34 -5.53
C CYS A 36 -5.73 -1.89 -6.55
N GLU A 37 -5.70 -3.18 -6.87
CA GLU A 37 -6.69 -3.79 -7.77
C GLU A 37 -8.10 -3.78 -7.15
N PHE A 38 -8.20 -4.20 -5.89
CA PHE A 38 -9.45 -4.31 -5.12
C PHE A 38 -9.46 -3.45 -3.85
N SER A 39 -8.37 -2.72 -3.57
CA SER A 39 -8.15 -1.97 -2.33
C SER A 39 -8.33 -2.76 -1.02
N SER A 40 -8.32 -4.09 -1.04
CA SER A 40 -8.58 -4.91 0.15
C SER A 40 -7.33 -5.23 0.99
N HIS A 41 -6.14 -5.26 0.37
CA HIS A 41 -4.91 -5.71 1.04
C HIS A 41 -3.72 -4.76 0.79
N ARG A 42 -3.24 -4.67 -0.45
CA ARG A 42 -2.01 -3.93 -0.80
C ARG A 42 -2.12 -2.43 -0.51
N GLY A 43 -3.20 -1.78 -0.96
CA GLY A 43 -3.47 -0.36 -0.69
C GLY A 43 -3.54 -0.05 0.81
N PRO A 44 -4.41 -0.72 1.59
CA PRO A 44 -4.49 -0.53 3.04
C PRO A 44 -3.17 -0.80 3.77
N LYS A 45 -2.37 -1.77 3.31
CA LYS A 45 -1.06 -2.05 3.90
C LYS A 45 -0.13 -0.85 3.78
N LEU A 46 0.06 -0.31 2.57
CA LEU A 46 0.95 0.83 2.34
C LEU A 46 0.41 2.12 2.98
N MET A 47 -0.90 2.33 2.96
CA MET A 47 -1.55 3.47 3.65
C MET A 47 -1.23 3.46 5.15
N ARG A 48 -1.38 2.32 5.82
CA ARG A 48 -1.05 2.18 7.25
C ARG A 48 0.45 2.33 7.51
N PHE A 49 1.29 1.80 6.62
CA PHE A 49 2.74 1.96 6.73
C PHE A 49 3.16 3.43 6.67
N LEU A 50 2.65 4.20 5.69
CA LEU A 50 2.89 5.64 5.60
C LEU A 50 2.48 6.35 6.88
N ARG A 51 1.26 6.10 7.38
CA ARG A 51 0.76 6.75 8.60
C ARG A 51 1.61 6.39 9.83
N SER A 52 2.06 5.15 9.95
CA SER A 52 2.96 4.72 11.03
C SER A 52 4.30 5.47 10.99
N MET A 53 4.87 5.64 9.79
CA MET A 53 6.10 6.39 9.61
C MET A 53 5.92 7.88 9.91
N ASP A 54 4.83 8.47 9.45
CA ASP A 54 4.55 9.90 9.66
C ASP A 54 4.35 10.20 11.15
N ARG A 55 3.68 9.31 11.88
CA ARG A 55 3.57 9.38 13.34
C ARG A 55 4.92 9.21 14.05
N LYS A 56 5.78 8.32 13.56
CA LYS A 56 7.13 8.14 14.12
C LYS A 56 7.99 9.39 13.92
N GLN A 57 7.92 10.02 12.75
CA GLN A 57 8.64 11.26 12.45
C GLN A 57 8.16 12.45 13.31
N ASN A 58 6.86 12.49 13.63
CA ASN A 58 6.24 13.55 14.42
C ASN A 58 5.98 13.17 15.88
N SER A 59 6.67 12.17 16.42
CA SER A 59 6.44 11.70 17.80
C SER A 59 6.59 12.82 18.84
N HIS A 60 7.54 13.73 18.63
CA HIS A 60 7.83 14.90 19.47
C HIS A 60 6.83 16.06 19.32
N ARG A 61 5.97 16.04 18.29
CA ARG A 61 4.95 17.07 17.99
C ARG A 61 3.54 16.51 17.94
N TYR A 62 3.27 15.42 18.67
CA TYR A 62 1.94 14.83 18.68
C TYR A 62 0.88 15.89 19.05
N PRO A 63 -0.26 16.02 18.32
CA PRO A 63 -0.80 15.12 17.31
C PRO A 63 -0.51 15.49 15.84
N GLU A 64 0.53 16.27 15.54
CA GLU A 64 0.84 16.68 14.17
C GLU A 64 1.11 15.51 13.20
N LEU A 65 0.77 15.74 11.93
CA LEU A 65 1.03 14.87 10.78
C LEU A 65 1.54 15.72 9.63
N ASN A 66 2.43 15.15 8.81
CA ASN A 66 2.79 15.77 7.55
C ASN A 66 1.80 15.41 6.44
N PHE A 67 1.13 14.26 6.55
CA PHE A 67 0.07 13.80 5.65
C PHE A 67 -1.23 13.59 6.44
N PRO A 68 -1.91 14.67 6.83
CA PRO A 68 -3.12 14.59 7.64
C PRO A 68 -4.25 13.88 6.87
N GLU A 69 -4.41 14.19 5.59
CA GLU A 69 -5.48 13.69 4.73
C GLU A 69 -5.00 12.54 3.83
N ILE A 70 -5.36 11.30 4.22
CA ILE A 70 -5.13 10.12 3.40
C ILE A 70 -6.43 9.32 3.30
N TYR A 71 -6.73 8.84 2.09
CA TYR A 71 -7.93 8.06 1.80
C TYR A 71 -7.57 6.76 1.07
N LEU A 72 -8.50 5.81 1.10
CA LEU A 72 -8.45 4.58 0.34
C LEU A 72 -9.59 4.61 -0.69
N LEU A 73 -9.26 4.44 -1.96
CA LEU A 73 -10.26 4.32 -3.02
C LEU A 73 -11.00 2.98 -2.87
N ASP A 74 -12.27 3.03 -2.51
CA ASP A 74 -13.09 1.83 -2.33
C ASP A 74 -13.24 1.04 -3.65
N GLY A 75 -13.28 -0.29 -3.55
CA GLY A 75 -13.32 -1.20 -4.70
C GLY A 75 -12.06 -1.23 -5.59
N GLY A 76 -11.12 -0.30 -5.38
CA GLY A 76 -9.84 -0.23 -6.11
C GLY A 76 -9.96 0.07 -7.59
N TYR A 77 -8.86 -0.16 -8.32
CA TYR A 77 -8.78 0.13 -9.75
C TYR A 77 -9.79 -0.68 -10.57
N LYS A 78 -10.12 -1.90 -10.15
CA LYS A 78 -11.13 -2.71 -10.84
C LYS A 78 -12.48 -2.01 -10.87
N ALA A 79 -12.98 -1.58 -9.69
CA ALA A 79 -14.25 -0.88 -9.60
C ALA A 79 -14.19 0.49 -10.28
N PHE A 80 -13.09 1.23 -10.10
CA PHE A 80 -12.90 2.52 -10.75
C PHE A 80 -12.96 2.42 -12.28
N TYR A 81 -12.21 1.48 -12.86
CA TYR A 81 -12.17 1.27 -14.30
C TYR A 81 -13.54 0.89 -14.87
N GLN A 82 -14.35 0.11 -14.15
CA GLN A 82 -15.70 -0.23 -14.61
C GLN A 82 -16.59 1.00 -14.80
N HIS A 83 -16.43 2.04 -13.97
CA HIS A 83 -17.28 3.23 -13.98
C HIS A 83 -16.65 4.42 -14.74
N ASN A 84 -15.31 4.52 -14.80
CA ASN A 84 -14.61 5.73 -15.25
C ASN A 84 -13.45 5.44 -16.23
N LYS A 85 -13.68 4.59 -17.24
CA LYS A 85 -12.65 4.16 -18.22
C LYS A 85 -11.89 5.32 -18.88
N VAL A 86 -12.57 6.42 -19.18
CA VAL A 86 -12.00 7.60 -19.85
C VAL A 86 -10.90 8.30 -19.03
N GLN A 87 -10.91 8.11 -17.70
CA GLN A 87 -9.88 8.64 -16.79
C GLN A 87 -8.75 7.63 -16.54
N CYS A 88 -8.64 6.58 -17.36
CA CYS A 88 -7.59 5.58 -17.26
C CYS A 88 -6.64 5.63 -18.46
N ASN A 89 -5.37 5.34 -18.22
CA ASN A 89 -4.35 5.27 -19.27
C ASN A 89 -3.44 4.04 -19.11
N PRO A 90 -3.28 3.18 -20.13
CA PRO A 90 -4.23 3.00 -21.22
C PRO A 90 -5.63 2.68 -20.67
N GLN A 91 -6.68 2.86 -21.49
CA GLN A 91 -8.05 2.47 -21.15
C GLN A 91 -8.21 0.94 -21.17
N ALA A 92 -7.55 0.30 -20.21
CA ALA A 92 -7.49 -1.14 -20.06
C ALA A 92 -7.49 -1.51 -18.57
N TYR A 93 -7.86 -2.75 -18.29
CA TYR A 93 -7.71 -3.36 -16.98
C TYR A 93 -6.98 -4.69 -17.12
N LEU A 94 -5.86 -4.82 -16.43
CA LEU A 94 -5.10 -6.07 -16.34
C LEU A 94 -5.12 -6.58 -14.89
N PRO A 95 -5.73 -7.75 -14.64
CA PRO A 95 -5.74 -8.35 -13.32
C PRO A 95 -4.34 -8.76 -12.87
N MET A 96 -4.12 -8.83 -11.55
CA MET A 96 -2.83 -9.25 -10.98
C MET A 96 -2.47 -10.71 -11.33
N LEU A 97 -3.48 -11.57 -11.49
CA LEU A 97 -3.31 -13.00 -11.78
C LEU A 97 -3.47 -13.34 -13.27
N HIS A 98 -3.29 -12.35 -14.17
CA HIS A 98 -3.34 -12.61 -15.61
C HIS A 98 -2.30 -13.66 -16.01
N GLU A 99 -2.71 -14.66 -16.79
CA GLU A 99 -1.91 -15.87 -17.09
C GLU A 99 -0.58 -15.51 -17.75
N ASP A 100 -0.61 -14.61 -18.72
CA ASP A 100 0.58 -14.12 -19.45
C ASP A 100 1.58 -13.33 -18.57
N HIS A 101 1.18 -12.92 -17.36
CA HIS A 101 1.99 -12.09 -16.46
C HIS A 101 2.43 -12.82 -15.18
N SER A 102 2.39 -14.16 -15.18
CA SER A 102 2.87 -14.98 -14.07
C SER A 102 4.34 -14.73 -13.68
N LYS A 103 5.21 -14.45 -14.67
CA LYS A 103 6.62 -14.11 -14.44
C LYS A 103 6.77 -12.77 -13.71
N ASP A 104 6.02 -11.77 -14.14
CA ASP A 104 6.01 -10.44 -13.52
C ASP A 104 5.51 -10.51 -12.08
N LEU A 105 4.41 -11.24 -11.87
CA LEU A 105 3.86 -11.49 -10.54
C LEU A 105 4.93 -12.06 -9.60
N ARG A 106 5.69 -13.06 -10.05
CA ARG A 106 6.78 -13.65 -9.27
C ARG A 106 7.87 -12.62 -8.95
N HIS A 107 8.31 -11.86 -9.95
CA HIS A 107 9.34 -10.83 -9.80
C HIS A 107 8.93 -9.75 -8.78
N PHE A 108 7.74 -9.15 -8.93
CA PHE A 108 7.28 -8.09 -8.03
C PHE A 108 6.96 -8.59 -6.62
N ARG A 109 6.49 -9.84 -6.48
CA ARG A 109 6.24 -10.45 -5.16
C ARG A 109 7.52 -10.59 -4.35
N VAL A 110 8.66 -10.92 -4.98
CA VAL A 110 9.96 -11.00 -4.29
C VAL A 110 10.38 -9.62 -3.79
N ARG A 111 10.25 -8.58 -4.62
CA ARG A 111 10.62 -7.19 -4.27
C ARG A 111 9.70 -6.53 -3.25
N SER A 112 8.46 -7.04 -3.13
CA SER A 112 7.47 -6.53 -2.18
C SER A 112 7.57 -7.16 -0.79
N LYS A 113 8.45 -8.16 -0.60
CA LYS A 113 8.78 -8.68 0.74
C LYS A 113 9.63 -7.62 1.45
N SER A 114 9.06 -6.97 2.45
CA SER A 114 9.84 -6.13 3.35
C SER A 114 10.77 -6.98 4.21
N TRP A 115 11.85 -6.37 4.70
CA TRP A 115 12.85 -6.94 5.62
C TRP A 115 12.29 -7.41 6.98
N THR A 116 10.96 -7.48 7.14
CA THR A 116 10.25 -7.91 8.35
C THR A 116 9.93 -9.41 8.37
N ALA A 117 10.39 -10.19 7.39
CA ALA A 117 10.29 -11.65 7.40
C ALA A 117 11.17 -12.35 8.47
N GLY A 118 11.86 -11.58 9.33
CA GLY A 118 12.72 -12.08 10.42
C GLY A 118 11.99 -12.38 11.74
N GLU A 119 10.84 -11.77 12.02
CA GLU A 119 10.11 -12.04 13.27
C GLU A 119 9.10 -13.18 13.07
N LYS A 120 9.61 -14.39 12.85
CA LYS A 120 8.84 -15.60 13.10
C LYS A 120 8.45 -15.59 14.58
N ARG A 121 7.22 -15.19 14.90
CA ARG A 121 6.59 -15.44 16.20
C ARG A 121 6.61 -16.95 16.43
N THR A 122 7.59 -17.44 17.17
CA THR A 122 7.59 -18.77 17.76
C THR A 122 6.39 -18.83 18.69
N ARG A 123 5.29 -19.41 18.20
CA ARG A 123 4.16 -19.82 19.04
C ARG A 123 4.67 -20.92 19.96
N SER A 124 5.15 -20.56 21.15
CA SER A 124 5.29 -21.50 22.26
C SER A 124 3.88 -22.02 22.59
N ARG A 125 3.62 -23.28 22.24
CA ARG A 125 2.43 -24.01 22.69
C ARG A 125 2.60 -24.25 24.18
N ARG A 126 2.01 -23.41 25.02
CA ARG A 126 1.74 -23.79 26.42
C ARG A 126 0.68 -24.87 26.39
N VAL A 127 1.10 -26.12 26.61
CA VAL A 127 0.21 -27.22 26.94
C VAL A 127 -0.27 -26.99 28.36
N ILE A 128 -1.53 -26.62 28.54
CA ILE A 128 -2.20 -26.64 29.84
C ILE A 128 -2.48 -28.12 30.15
N ARG A 129 -1.77 -28.69 31.12
CA ARG A 129 -2.14 -29.99 31.70
C ARG A 129 -3.27 -29.77 32.70
N SER A 130 -4.37 -30.51 32.53
CA SER A 130 -5.49 -30.59 33.47
C SER A 130 -5.04 -31.30 34.77
N PRO A 131 -5.43 -30.81 35.96
CA PRO A 131 -5.28 -31.60 37.18
C PRO A 131 -6.46 -32.59 37.26
N TYR A 132 -6.13 -33.86 37.37
CA TYR A 132 -6.87 -34.76 38.26
C TYR A 132 -6.20 -34.63 39.64
#